data_AF-A0A2L2YJY4-F1
#
_entry.id   AF-A0A2L2YJY4-F1
#
_cell.length_a   1.000
_cell.length_b   1.000
_cell.length_c   1.000
_cell.angle_alpha   90.00
_cell.angle_beta   90.00
_cell.angle_gamma   90.00
#
_symmetry.space_group_name_H-M   'P 1'
#
loop_
_entity.id
_entity.type
_entity.pdbx_description
1 polymer ?
#
loop_
_entity_poly.entity_id
_entity_poly.type
_entity_poly.pdbx_seq_one_letter_code
_entity_poly.pdbx_strand_id
1 'polypeptide(L)'
;EARKSCYQQLDCKETECCCKEAFSSKAYCKNKLRFREKCIDGEYINGIYELKCPCYGDLKCTKSIDSSGKEFIGGIAICLPTHYRPEEMNEQKSYNNEKAVF
;
A
#
# COMPACT_ATOMS: atom_id res chain seq x y z
N GLU A 1 16.45 -15.85 2.20
CA GLU A 1 16.32 -15.43 0.79
C GLU A 1 17.18 -14.21 0.52
N ALA A 2 18.08 -14.26 -0.46
CA ALA A 2 18.87 -13.10 -0.87
C ALA A 2 17.99 -12.19 -1.74
N ARG A 3 17.85 -10.90 -1.38
CA ARG A 3 17.07 -9.93 -2.16
C ARG A 3 17.76 -9.69 -3.51
N LYS A 4 17.03 -9.86 -4.62
CA LYS A 4 17.53 -9.58 -5.97
C LYS A 4 17.76 -8.08 -6.14
N SER A 5 18.98 -7.65 -6.43
CA SER A 5 19.28 -6.25 -6.78
C SER A 5 18.61 -5.88 -8.11
N CYS A 6 18.23 -4.60 -8.25
CA CYS A 6 17.62 -4.07 -9.47
C CYS A 6 18.14 -2.65 -9.77
N TYR A 7 18.01 -2.22 -11.01
CA TYR A 7 18.34 -0.86 -11.46
C TYR A 7 17.14 -0.15 -12.08
N GLN A 8 16.13 -0.91 -12.50
CA GLN A 8 14.88 -0.42 -13.07
C GLN A 8 13.75 -1.42 -12.79
N GLN A 9 12.51 -0.96 -12.93
CA GLN A 9 11.31 -1.79 -12.69
C GLN A 9 11.29 -3.08 -13.54
N LEU A 10 11.82 -3.04 -14.77
CA LEU A 10 11.86 -4.18 -15.68
C LEU A 10 12.75 -5.34 -15.18
N ASP A 11 13.66 -5.09 -14.23
CA ASP A 11 14.46 -6.15 -13.61
C ASP A 11 13.64 -7.04 -12.66
N CYS A 12 12.47 -6.57 -12.23
CA CYS A 12 11.62 -7.21 -11.25
C CYS A 12 10.36 -7.80 -11.91
N LYS A 13 9.71 -8.76 -11.23
CA LYS A 13 8.44 -9.32 -11.71
C LYS A 13 7.34 -8.26 -11.66
N GLU A 14 6.26 -8.48 -12.38
CA GLU A 14 5.08 -7.59 -12.35
C GLU A 14 4.47 -7.45 -10.94
N THR A 15 4.58 -8.51 -10.13
CA THR A 15 4.16 -8.53 -8.71
C THR A 15 5.13 -7.81 -7.76
N GLU A 16 6.28 -7.38 -8.27
CA GLU A 16 7.35 -6.74 -7.53
C GLU A 16 7.59 -5.32 -8.03
N CYS A 17 8.34 -4.54 -7.27
CA CYS A 17 8.86 -3.26 -7.69
C CYS A 17 10.34 -3.13 -7.39
N CYS A 18 11.04 -2.34 -8.19
CA CYS A 18 12.41 -1.97 -7.89
C CYS A 18 12.41 -0.82 -6.87
N CYS A 19 12.86 -1.08 -5.64
CA CYS A 19 12.75 -0.14 -4.53
C CYS A 19 14.08 0.04 -3.80
N LYS A 20 14.43 1.28 -3.49
CA LYS A 20 15.53 1.59 -2.55
C LYS A 20 15.08 1.44 -1.11
N GLU A 21 16.01 1.03 -0.26
CA GLU A 21 15.79 1.08 1.18
C GLU A 21 16.16 2.45 1.72
N ALA A 22 15.52 2.85 2.83
CA ALA A 22 15.89 4.09 3.50
C ALA A 22 17.40 4.10 3.79
N PHE A 23 18.07 5.21 3.47
CA PHE A 23 19.51 5.40 3.65
C PHE A 23 20.41 4.46 2.83
N SER A 24 19.88 3.74 1.84
CA SER A 24 20.68 2.89 0.95
C SER A 24 20.66 3.40 -0.49
N SER A 25 21.84 3.46 -1.11
CA SER A 25 21.96 3.75 -2.54
C SER A 25 21.59 2.55 -3.43
N LYS A 26 21.40 1.36 -2.84
CA LYS A 26 21.07 0.13 -3.57
C LYS A 26 19.56 -0.10 -3.61
N ALA A 27 19.09 -0.55 -4.78
CA ALA A 27 17.70 -0.92 -4.99
C ALA A 27 17.58 -2.45 -5.14
N TYR A 28 16.45 -2.97 -4.65
CA TYR A 28 16.14 -4.40 -4.70
C TYR A 28 14.70 -4.61 -5.15
N CYS A 29 14.45 -5.75 -5.77
CA CYS A 29 13.09 -6.20 -6.04
C CYS A 29 12.39 -6.52 -4.71
N LYS A 30 11.27 -5.83 -4.47
CA LYS A 30 10.40 -6.03 -3.31
C LYS A 30 8.97 -6.28 -3.80
N ASN A 31 8.19 -7.06 -3.07
CA ASN A 31 6.78 -7.25 -3.43
C ASN A 31 6.01 -5.92 -3.38
N LYS A 32 5.08 -5.73 -4.33
CA LYS A 32 4.09 -4.66 -4.26
C LYS A 32 3.17 -4.86 -3.05
N LEU A 33 2.63 -3.76 -2.52
CA LEU A 33 1.81 -3.77 -1.31
C LEU A 33 0.43 -4.36 -1.56
N ARG A 34 -0.02 -5.24 -0.67
CA ARG A 34 -1.31 -5.93 -0.74
C ARG A 34 -2.42 -5.11 -0.07
N PHE A 35 -3.64 -5.61 -0.19
CA PHE A 35 -4.83 -5.01 0.42
C PHE A 35 -4.63 -4.71 1.93
N ARG A 36 -5.01 -3.50 2.34
CA ARG A 36 -4.85 -2.95 3.71
C ARG A 36 -3.42 -2.85 4.23
N GLU A 37 -2.40 -3.12 3.42
CA GLU A 37 -1.03 -2.82 3.82
C GLU A 37 -0.79 -1.31 3.84
N LYS A 38 0.03 -0.88 4.80
CA LYS A 38 0.42 0.53 4.93
C LYS A 38 1.17 0.95 3.68
N CYS A 39 0.75 2.02 3.04
CA CYS A 39 1.42 2.59 1.89
C CYS A 39 1.88 4.02 2.20
N ILE A 40 2.71 4.54 1.32
CA ILE A 40 3.17 5.92 1.29
C ILE A 40 3.13 6.32 -0.18
N ASP A 41 2.73 7.56 -0.44
CA ASP A 41 2.90 8.16 -1.76
C ASP A 41 4.41 8.35 -1.96
N GLY A 42 5.05 7.32 -2.52
CA GLY A 42 6.49 7.28 -2.75
C GLY A 42 6.81 7.88 -4.10
N GLU A 43 7.88 8.68 -4.16
CA GLU A 43 8.36 9.22 -5.42
C GLU A 43 8.96 8.09 -6.28
N TYR A 44 8.63 8.12 -7.57
CA TYR A 44 9.21 7.24 -8.58
C TYR A 44 10.27 8.02 -9.36
N ILE A 45 11.54 7.78 -9.04
CA ILE A 45 12.66 8.56 -9.54
C ILE A 45 13.58 7.66 -10.35
N ASN A 46 13.84 8.02 -11.61
CA ASN A 46 14.74 7.28 -12.51
C ASN A 46 14.43 5.78 -12.61
N GLY A 47 13.15 5.40 -12.62
CA GLY A 47 12.76 4.00 -12.78
C GLY A 47 12.71 3.19 -11.47
N ILE A 48 12.99 3.82 -10.33
CA ILE A 48 13.10 3.19 -9.01
C ILE A 48 12.17 3.88 -8.01
N TYR A 49 11.47 3.09 -7.19
CA TYR A 49 10.65 3.59 -6.09
C TYR A 49 11.51 3.91 -4.86
N GLU A 50 11.27 5.06 -4.24
CA GLU A 50 11.90 5.41 -2.97
C GLU A 50 11.08 4.90 -1.79
N LEU A 51 11.78 4.35 -0.79
CA LEU A 51 11.27 3.87 0.51
C LEU A 51 10.31 2.67 0.45
N LYS A 52 9.32 2.66 -0.44
CA LYS A 52 8.27 1.64 -0.49
C LYS A 52 7.74 1.40 -1.90
N CYS A 53 7.33 0.15 -2.15
CA CYS A 53 6.65 -0.21 -3.39
C CYS A 53 5.22 0.35 -3.45
N PRO A 54 4.68 0.53 -4.68
CA PRO A 54 3.27 0.86 -4.86
C PRO A 54 2.38 -0.32 -4.46
N CYS A 55 1.08 -0.05 -4.39
CA CYS A 55 0.07 -1.09 -4.21
C CYS A 55 -0.01 -2.02 -5.44
N TYR A 56 -0.41 -3.26 -5.22
CA TYR A 56 -0.53 -4.29 -6.26
C TYR A 56 -1.87 -4.20 -7.01
N GLY A 57 -1.83 -4.32 -8.34
CA GLY A 57 -3.03 -4.32 -9.20
C GLY A 57 -3.80 -2.99 -9.13
N ASP A 58 -5.14 -3.07 -9.06
CA ASP A 58 -6.07 -1.93 -9.00
C ASP A 58 -6.21 -1.29 -7.62
N LEU A 59 -5.30 -1.60 -6.70
CA LEU A 59 -5.25 -0.98 -5.38
C LEU A 59 -4.61 0.41 -5.47
N LYS A 60 -5.21 1.38 -4.80
CA LYS A 60 -4.71 2.74 -4.65
C LYS A 60 -4.30 3.01 -3.21
N CYS A 61 -3.18 3.70 -3.05
CA CYS A 61 -2.77 4.17 -1.74
C CYS A 61 -3.74 5.27 -1.28
N THR A 62 -4.56 4.96 -0.28
CA THR A 62 -5.65 5.82 0.18
C THR A 62 -5.39 6.25 1.61
N LYS A 63 -5.33 7.55 1.86
CA LYS A 63 -5.31 8.10 3.22
C LYS A 63 -6.70 8.03 3.82
N SER A 64 -6.80 7.69 5.10
CA SER A 64 -8.06 7.76 5.83
C SER A 64 -8.60 9.19 5.78
N ILE A 65 -9.79 9.34 5.21
CA ILE A 65 -10.58 10.56 5.30
C ILE A 65 -11.42 10.50 6.57
N ASP A 66 -11.51 11.61 7.29
CA ASP A 66 -12.44 11.77 8.41
C ASP A 66 -13.90 11.78 7.88
N SER A 67 -14.88 11.59 8.78
CA SER A 67 -16.32 11.71 8.47
C SER A 67 -16.71 13.03 7.81
N SER A 68 -15.84 14.05 7.92
CA SER A 68 -15.98 15.36 7.27
C SER A 68 -15.43 15.43 5.84
N GLY A 69 -14.94 14.31 5.27
CA GLY A 69 -14.34 14.25 3.93
C GLY A 69 -12.94 14.89 3.82
N LYS A 70 -12.34 15.30 4.95
CA LYS A 70 -10.99 15.87 5.00
C LYS A 70 -9.96 14.79 5.30
N GLU A 71 -8.79 14.88 4.67
CA GLU A 71 -7.65 14.01 4.97
C GLU A 71 -7.30 14.13 6.46
N PHE A 72 -7.27 13.00 7.17
CA PHE A 72 -6.87 13.00 8.57
C PHE A 72 -5.37 13.28 8.67
N ILE A 73 -4.99 14.42 9.26
CA ILE A 73 -3.60 14.81 9.47
C ILE A 73 -3.01 13.85 10.53
N GLY A 74 -2.32 12.81 10.07
CA GLY A 74 -1.80 11.71 10.90
C GLY A 74 -2.35 10.32 10.55
N GLY A 75 -3.26 10.22 9.57
CA GLY A 75 -3.82 8.96 9.11
C GLY A 75 -2.78 8.12 8.36
N ILE A 76 -2.64 6.86 8.74
CA ILE A 76 -1.81 5.90 8.00
C ILE A 76 -2.51 5.61 6.67
N ALA A 77 -1.86 5.91 5.55
CA ALA A 77 -2.37 5.53 4.24
C ALA A 77 -2.28 4.00 4.06
N ILE A 78 -3.29 3.41 3.45
CA ILE A 78 -3.37 1.97 3.19
C ILE A 78 -3.81 1.68 1.75
N CYS A 79 -3.41 0.52 1.22
CA CYS A 79 -3.82 0.08 -0.11
C CYS A 79 -5.27 -0.41 -0.10
N LEU A 80 -6.16 0.29 -0.81
CA LEU A 80 -7.58 -0.05 -0.96
C LEU A 80 -7.97 -0.07 -2.44
N PRO A 81 -9.02 -0.79 -2.84
CA PRO A 81 -9.53 -0.76 -4.21
C PRO A 81 -9.83 0.67 -4.67
N THR A 82 -9.54 0.99 -5.94
CA THR A 82 -9.80 2.33 -6.49
C THR A 82 -11.28 2.76 -6.38
N HIS A 83 -12.21 1.79 -6.36
CA HIS A 83 -13.65 2.02 -6.17
C HIS A 83 -14.13 1.87 -4.71
N TYR A 84 -13.21 1.85 -3.74
CA TYR A 84 -13.56 1.64 -2.34
C TYR A 84 -14.50 2.73 -1.83
N ARG A 85 -15.74 2.35 -1.52
CA ARG A 85 -16.70 3.20 -0.81
C ARG A 85 -16.53 2.98 0.70
N PRO A 86 -16.30 4.04 1.50
CA PRO A 86 -16.06 3.91 2.94
C PRO A 86 -17.25 3.34 3.73
N GLU A 87 -18.46 3.28 3.15
CA GLU A 87 -19.68 2.77 3.78
C GLU A 87 -19.64 1.24 4.04
N GLU A 88 -18.92 0.45 3.23
CA GLU A 88 -18.92 -1.02 3.37
C GLU A 88 -18.15 -1.54 4.60
N MET A 89 -17.35 -0.68 5.25
CA MET A 89 -16.63 -1.07 6.47
C MET A 89 -17.53 -1.05 7.72
N ASN A 90 -18.71 -0.42 7.64
CA ASN A 90 -19.62 -0.32 8.78
C ASN A 90 -20.46 -1.59 8.98
N GLU A 91 -20.71 -2.38 7.92
CA GLU A 91 -21.46 -3.64 8.02
C GLU A 91 -20.67 -4.79 8.65
N GLN A 92 -19.35 -4.83 8.44
CA GLN A 92 -18.53 -5.94 8.98
C GLN A 92 -18.26 -5.83 10.50
N LYS A 93 -18.48 -4.64 11.09
CA LYS A 93 -18.48 -4.46 12.55
C LYS A 93 -19.78 -4.96 13.19
N SER A 94 -20.93 -4.77 12.55
CA SER A 94 -22.21 -5.31 13.07
C SER A 94 -22.23 -6.84 13.04
N TYR A 95 -21.77 -7.47 11.95
CA TYR A 95 -21.83 -8.94 11.82
C TYR A 95 -20.95 -9.72 12.81
N ASN A 96 -19.84 -9.14 13.27
CA ASN A 96 -18.96 -9.79 14.26
C ASN A 96 -19.43 -9.60 15.71
N ASN A 97 -20.32 -8.63 15.97
CA ASN A 97 -20.87 -8.42 17.31
C ASN A 97 -22.06 -9.36 17.58
N GLU A 98 -22.82 -9.74 16.55
CA GLU A 98 -23.95 -10.66 16.68
C GLU A 98 -23.54 -12.14 16.84
N LYS A 99 -22.29 -12.52 16.57
CA LYS A 99 -21.78 -13.89 16.78
C LYS A 99 -21.00 -14.12 18.07
N ALA A 100 -20.80 -13.09 18.90
CA ALA A 100 -20.07 -13.18 20.16
C ALA A 100 -20.98 -13.37 21.39
N VAL A 101 -22.28 -13.55 21.20
CA VAL A 101 -23.26 -13.85 22.26
C VAL A 101 -23.87 -15.23 21.99
N PHE A 102 -23.12 -16.29 22.28
CA PHE A 102 -23.65 -17.62 22.59
C PHE A 102 -22.71 -18.31 23.57
#